data_AF-A0A653DE50-F1
#
_entry.id   AF-A0A653DE50-F1
#
_cell.length_a   1.000
_cell.length_b   1.000
_cell.length_c   1.000
_cell.angle_alpha   90.00
_cell.angle_beta   90.00
_cell.angle_gamma   90.00
#
_symmetry.space_group_name_H-M   'P 1'
#
loop_
_entity.id
_entity.type
_entity.pdbx_description
1 polymer ?
#
loop_
_entity_poly.entity_id
_entity_poly.type
_entity_poly.pdbx_seq_one_letter_code
_entity_poly.pdbx_strand_id
1 'polypeptide(L)'
;MTEGFIGCVSRVEFDDIYPLKLLFQQQGPGNVKSIGGNLNEDYCGVEPITHPPELSETRPPPPIDEDKLRKAYNQVDSALIGSILAILFLLLVMAVLLVGRYLHRHKGEYVTQEDAGAEMAPDPDTAVVQGTTGHHVEPKKEWFI
;
A
#
# COMPACT_ATOMS: atom_id res chain seq x y z
N MET A 1 -25.20 42.40 -37.91
CA MET A 1 -25.99 42.14 -36.69
C MET A 1 -25.74 40.69 -36.34
N THR A 2 -25.08 40.39 -35.22
CA THR A 2 -24.94 39.00 -34.77
C THR A 2 -26.29 38.61 -34.17
N GLU A 3 -27.12 37.93 -34.96
CA GLU A 3 -28.34 37.32 -34.45
C GLU A 3 -27.93 36.22 -33.47
N GLY A 4 -28.21 36.46 -32.20
CA GLY A 4 -27.86 35.55 -31.11
C GLY A 4 -29.03 35.44 -30.15
N PHE A 5 -29.03 34.34 -29.39
CA PHE A 5 -30.01 34.16 -28.33
C PHE A 5 -29.79 35.19 -27.21
N ILE A 6 -30.86 35.86 -26.80
CA ILE A 6 -30.86 36.79 -25.66
C ILE A 6 -31.91 36.28 -24.67
N GLY A 7 -31.47 35.83 -23.51
CA GLY A 7 -32.34 35.29 -22.47
C GLY A 7 -31.61 34.31 -21.58
N CYS A 8 -32.38 33.47 -20.90
CA CYS A 8 -31.88 32.43 -20.02
C CYS A 8 -32.09 31.04 -20.62
N VAL A 9 -31.06 30.20 -20.57
CA VAL A 9 -31.17 28.77 -20.92
C VAL A 9 -30.74 27.95 -19.71
N SER A 10 -31.53 26.93 -19.38
CA SER A 10 -31.19 25.95 -18.35
C SER A 10 -31.41 24.53 -18.89
N ARG A 11 -30.82 23.53 -18.23
CA ARG A 11 -30.94 22.09 -18.57
C ARG A 11 -30.58 21.76 -20.03
N VAL A 12 -29.51 22.36 -20.55
CA VAL A 12 -28.94 22.00 -21.86
C VAL A 12 -28.24 20.66 -21.75
N GLU A 13 -28.58 19.74 -22.65
CA GLU A 13 -28.07 18.37 -22.71
C GLU A 13 -27.87 17.96 -24.18
N PHE A 14 -26.70 17.40 -24.48
CA PHE A 14 -26.37 16.84 -25.79
C PHE A 14 -25.63 15.53 -25.58
N ASP A 15 -26.17 14.40 -26.06
CA ASP A 15 -25.55 13.07 -25.90
C ASP A 15 -25.09 12.79 -24.46
N ASP A 16 -25.96 13.02 -23.48
CA ASP A 16 -25.68 12.90 -22.02
C ASP A 16 -24.56 13.83 -21.49
N ILE A 17 -24.13 14.82 -22.27
CA ILE A 17 -23.20 15.86 -21.84
C ILE A 17 -23.98 17.10 -21.40
N TYR A 18 -23.69 17.58 -20.20
CA TYR A 18 -24.30 18.76 -19.58
C TYR A 18 -23.36 19.97 -19.62
N PRO A 19 -23.22 20.67 -20.77
CA PRO A 19 -22.18 21.69 -20.96
C PRO A 19 -22.27 22.85 -19.97
N LEU A 20 -23.47 23.33 -19.62
CA LEU A 20 -23.64 24.44 -18.67
C LEU A 20 -23.21 24.03 -17.25
N LYS A 21 -23.52 22.79 -16.84
CA LYS A 21 -23.08 22.24 -15.56
C LYS A 21 -21.56 22.07 -15.51
N LEU A 22 -20.96 21.56 -16.59
CA LEU A 22 -19.52 21.37 -16.75
C LEU A 22 -18.73 22.67 -16.92
N LEU A 23 -19.39 23.77 -17.27
CA LEU A 23 -18.77 25.08 -17.40
C LEU A 23 -18.78 25.86 -16.08
N PHE A 24 -19.91 25.83 -15.35
CA PHE A 24 -20.13 26.68 -14.18
C PHE A 24 -19.97 25.96 -12.83
N GLN A 25 -20.46 24.73 -12.71
CA GLN A 25 -20.59 24.03 -11.42
C GLN A 25 -19.55 22.93 -11.22
N GLN A 26 -18.96 22.41 -12.29
CA GLN A 26 -17.99 21.31 -12.27
C GLN A 26 -16.76 21.69 -13.10
N GLN A 27 -15.59 21.15 -12.77
CA GLN A 27 -14.42 21.28 -13.65
C GLN A 27 -14.56 20.32 -14.83
N GLY A 28 -15.13 20.81 -15.93
CA GLY A 28 -15.31 20.06 -17.17
C GLY A 28 -14.01 19.85 -17.96
N PRO A 29 -14.04 18.94 -18.96
CA PRO A 29 -12.91 18.74 -19.87
C PRO A 29 -12.68 19.98 -20.75
N GLY A 30 -11.44 20.23 -21.19
CA GLY A 30 -11.06 21.48 -21.87
C GLY A 30 -11.75 21.78 -23.20
N ASN A 31 -12.53 20.84 -23.74
CA ASN A 31 -13.41 21.03 -24.88
C ASN A 31 -14.71 21.77 -24.54
N VAL A 32 -15.09 21.86 -23.26
CA VAL A 32 -16.24 22.63 -22.78
C VAL A 32 -15.75 24.01 -22.33
N LYS A 33 -15.97 25.02 -23.17
CA LYS A 33 -15.57 26.42 -22.91
C LYS A 33 -16.54 27.39 -23.56
N SER A 34 -16.68 28.58 -22.97
CA SER A 34 -17.38 29.69 -23.61
C SER A 34 -16.50 30.32 -24.69
N ILE A 35 -17.03 30.49 -25.90
CA ILE A 35 -16.32 31.12 -27.03
C ILE A 35 -17.10 32.38 -27.40
N GLY A 36 -16.64 33.52 -26.89
CA GLY A 36 -17.24 34.84 -27.16
C GLY A 36 -18.60 35.07 -26.47
N GLY A 37 -18.95 36.33 -26.26
CA GLY A 37 -20.21 36.76 -25.64
C GLY A 37 -20.19 36.85 -24.11
N ASN A 38 -21.22 37.48 -23.55
CA ASN A 38 -21.46 37.55 -22.11
C ASN A 38 -22.33 36.35 -21.71
N LEU A 39 -21.71 35.29 -21.17
CA LEU A 39 -22.40 34.14 -20.60
C LEU A 39 -22.09 34.09 -19.10
N ASN A 40 -23.12 34.32 -18.27
CA ASN A 40 -23.01 34.32 -16.81
C ASN A 40 -23.96 33.25 -16.24
N GLU A 41 -23.57 32.63 -15.12
CA GLU A 41 -24.49 31.79 -14.34
C GLU A 41 -25.47 32.70 -13.58
N ASP A 42 -26.77 32.50 -13.81
CA ASP A 42 -27.84 33.21 -13.14
C ASP A 42 -29.04 32.29 -12.91
N TYR A 43 -29.79 32.55 -11.84
CA TYR A 43 -31.00 31.81 -11.48
C TYR A 43 -32.21 32.24 -12.31
N CYS A 44 -32.15 33.38 -13.00
CA CYS A 44 -33.21 33.87 -13.89
C CYS A 44 -34.60 33.89 -13.25
N GLY A 45 -34.66 34.15 -11.94
CA GLY A 45 -35.90 34.16 -11.16
C GLY A 45 -36.48 32.79 -10.81
N VAL A 46 -35.74 31.70 -11.05
CA VAL A 46 -36.13 30.33 -10.68
C VAL A 46 -35.47 29.96 -9.36
N GLU A 47 -36.27 29.57 -8.37
CA GLU A 47 -35.74 29.04 -7.11
C GLU A 47 -35.19 27.61 -7.33
N PRO A 48 -33.98 27.30 -6.85
CA PRO A 48 -33.41 25.97 -7.01
C PRO A 48 -34.25 24.93 -6.26
N ILE A 49 -34.37 23.73 -6.83
CA ILE A 49 -35.03 22.60 -6.17
C ILE A 49 -34.15 22.20 -4.98
N THR A 50 -34.62 22.50 -3.77
CA THR A 50 -33.98 22.06 -2.53
C THR A 50 -34.58 20.73 -2.07
N HIS A 51 -33.78 19.90 -1.44
CA HIS A 51 -34.29 18.69 -0.79
C HIS A 51 -35.19 19.08 0.39
N PRO A 52 -36.22 18.27 0.70
CA PRO A 52 -36.98 18.45 1.93
C PRO A 52 -36.02 18.50 3.14
N PRO A 53 -36.24 19.40 4.11
CA PRO A 53 -35.42 19.42 5.31
C PRO A 53 -35.53 18.08 6.03
N GLU A 54 -34.42 17.64 6.64
CA GLU A 54 -34.44 16.44 7.46
C GLU A 54 -35.45 16.59 8.60
N LEU A 55 -36.34 15.61 8.71
CA LEU A 55 -37.29 15.55 9.81
C LEU A 55 -36.54 15.12 11.07
N SER A 56 -36.54 15.97 12.09
CA SER A 56 -36.01 15.63 13.41
C SER A 56 -36.81 14.47 14.01
N GLU A 57 -36.13 13.41 14.46
CA GLU A 57 -36.77 12.29 15.14
C GLU A 57 -37.36 12.77 16.47
N THR A 58 -38.69 12.81 16.56
CA THR A 58 -39.42 13.25 17.75
C THR A 58 -39.59 12.16 18.80
N ARG A 59 -39.16 10.93 18.50
CA ARG A 59 -39.26 9.78 19.40
C ARG A 59 -38.11 9.82 20.42
N PRO A 60 -38.40 9.78 21.73
CA PRO A 60 -37.37 9.57 22.74
C PRO A 60 -36.66 8.23 22.50
N PRO A 61 -35.33 8.15 22.68
CA PRO A 61 -34.61 6.90 22.54
C PRO A 61 -35.18 5.86 23.52
N PRO A 62 -35.23 4.57 23.13
CA PRO A 62 -35.67 3.52 24.03
C PRO A 62 -34.75 3.47 25.27
N PRO A 63 -35.28 3.14 26.46
CA PRO A 63 -34.44 2.96 27.65
C PRO A 63 -33.50 1.78 27.40
N ILE A 64 -32.19 2.05 27.39
CA ILE A 64 -31.15 1.04 27.22
C ILE A 64 -30.75 0.54 28.61
N ASP A 65 -30.84 -0.76 28.82
CA ASP A 65 -30.27 -1.44 29.99
C ASP A 65 -28.77 -1.63 29.75
N GLU A 66 -27.98 -0.70 30.31
CA GLU A 66 -26.52 -0.66 30.19
C GLU A 66 -25.86 -1.94 30.72
N ASP A 67 -26.44 -2.58 31.74
CA ASP A 67 -25.88 -3.80 32.32
C ASP A 67 -26.10 -5.01 31.40
N LYS A 68 -27.30 -5.10 30.80
CA LYS A 68 -27.58 -6.11 29.78
C LYS A 68 -26.72 -5.90 28.53
N LEU A 69 -26.52 -4.65 28.12
CA LEU A 69 -25.66 -4.30 27.00
C LEU A 69 -24.21 -4.71 27.31
N ARG A 70 -23.70 -4.32 28.46
CA ARG A 70 -22.34 -4.64 28.88
C ARG A 70 -22.12 -6.15 28.98
N LYS A 71 -23.11 -6.93 29.44
CA LYS A 71 -23.04 -8.40 29.44
C LYS A 71 -23.04 -9.00 28.03
N ALA A 72 -23.82 -8.45 27.11
CA ALA A 72 -23.87 -8.92 25.72
C ALA A 72 -22.56 -8.62 24.96
N TYR A 73 -21.93 -7.46 25.23
CA TYR A 73 -20.72 -7.02 24.52
C TYR A 73 -19.41 -7.42 25.21
N ASN A 74 -19.38 -7.59 26.55
CA ASN A 74 -18.21 -8.10 27.28
C ASN A 74 -18.15 -9.64 27.33
N GLN A 75 -18.89 -10.34 26.48
CA GLN A 75 -18.80 -11.81 26.39
C GLN A 75 -17.44 -12.27 25.83
N VAL A 76 -16.67 -11.37 25.21
CA VAL A 76 -15.29 -11.66 24.80
C VAL A 76 -14.35 -11.48 26.00
N ASP A 77 -13.91 -12.59 26.57
CA ASP A 77 -12.92 -12.59 27.64
C ASP A 77 -11.61 -11.97 27.12
N SER A 78 -11.30 -10.74 27.56
CA SER A 78 -10.03 -10.06 27.24
C SER A 78 -8.81 -10.92 27.62
N ALA A 79 -8.94 -11.77 28.63
CA ALA A 79 -7.92 -12.74 29.02
C ALA A 79 -7.66 -13.80 27.94
N LEU A 80 -8.71 -14.27 27.25
CA LEU A 80 -8.59 -15.24 26.16
C LEU A 80 -7.89 -14.63 24.95
N ILE A 81 -8.30 -13.43 24.55
CA ILE A 81 -7.68 -12.70 23.44
C ILE A 81 -6.21 -12.40 23.77
N GLY A 82 -5.93 -11.93 24.99
CA GLY A 82 -4.56 -11.67 25.45
C GLY A 82 -3.68 -12.92 25.43
N SER A 83 -4.22 -14.07 25.83
CA SER A 83 -3.51 -15.36 25.80
C SER A 83 -3.12 -15.77 24.37
N ILE A 84 -4.07 -15.68 23.43
CA ILE A 84 -3.83 -16.02 22.02
C ILE A 84 -2.75 -15.12 21.41
N LEU A 85 -2.83 -13.80 21.67
CA LEU A 85 -1.84 -12.84 21.18
C LEU A 85 -0.44 -13.08 21.80
N ALA A 86 -0.37 -13.42 23.08
CA ALA A 86 0.89 -13.74 23.75
C ALA A 86 1.55 -14.99 23.16
N ILE A 87 0.77 -16.05 22.88
CA ILE A 87 1.28 -17.28 22.26
C ILE A 87 1.80 -16.98 20.84
N LEU A 88 1.03 -16.26 20.03
CA LEU A 88 1.45 -15.84 18.69
C LEU A 88 2.77 -15.06 18.70
N PHE A 89 2.90 -14.10 19.63
CA PHE A 89 4.11 -13.32 19.77
C PHE A 89 5.32 -14.18 20.16
N LEU A 90 5.15 -15.10 21.12
CA LEU A 90 6.21 -16.04 21.50
C LEU A 90 6.65 -16.94 20.35
N LEU A 91 5.70 -17.43 19.54
CA LEU A 91 6.02 -18.23 18.35
C LEU A 91 6.82 -17.43 17.32
N LEU A 92 6.49 -16.15 17.10
CA LEU A 92 7.26 -15.27 16.21
C LEU A 92 8.68 -15.03 16.73
N VAL A 93 8.84 -14.73 18.03
CA VAL A 93 10.16 -14.57 18.65
C VAL A 93 10.98 -15.85 18.53
N MET A 94 10.38 -17.00 18.82
CA MET A 94 11.03 -18.30 18.67
C MET A 94 11.46 -18.55 17.22
N ALA A 95 10.60 -18.25 16.24
CA ALA A 95 10.92 -18.39 14.83
C ALA A 95 12.13 -17.53 14.42
N VAL A 96 12.18 -16.27 14.86
CA VAL A 96 13.32 -15.37 14.60
C VAL A 96 14.61 -15.93 15.21
N LEU A 97 14.56 -16.44 16.44
CA LEU A 97 15.73 -17.06 17.09
C LEU A 97 16.20 -18.31 16.35
N LEU A 98 15.29 -19.17 15.91
CA LEU A 98 15.61 -20.38 15.15
C LEU A 98 16.21 -20.05 13.78
N VAL A 99 15.62 -19.10 13.06
CA VAL A 99 16.14 -18.64 11.76
C VAL A 99 17.51 -17.98 11.94
N GLY A 100 17.67 -17.11 12.94
CA GLY A 100 18.97 -16.49 13.24
C GLY A 100 20.05 -17.54 13.55
N ARG A 101 19.72 -18.55 14.36
CA ARG A 101 20.63 -19.67 14.66
C ARG A 101 20.94 -20.51 13.43
N TYR A 102 19.93 -20.79 12.59
CA TYR A 102 20.08 -21.53 11.34
C TYR A 102 21.04 -20.80 10.39
N LEU A 103 20.79 -19.51 10.15
CA LEU A 103 21.65 -18.68 9.30
C LEU A 103 23.07 -18.60 9.86
N HIS A 104 23.25 -18.43 11.18
CA HIS A 104 24.58 -18.37 11.78
C HIS A 104 25.34 -19.71 11.65
N ARG A 105 24.64 -20.86 11.75
CA ARG A 105 25.27 -22.17 11.57
C ARG A 105 25.73 -22.40 10.14
N HIS A 106 24.93 -22.01 9.16
CA HIS A 106 25.25 -22.24 7.74
C HIS A 106 26.15 -21.17 7.11
N LYS A 107 26.36 -20.03 7.78
CA LYS A 107 27.37 -19.04 7.37
C LYS A 107 28.82 -19.50 7.55
N GLY A 108 29.08 -20.68 8.13
CA GLY A 108 30.43 -21.27 8.20
C GLY A 108 30.79 -22.15 6.99
N GLU A 109 29.80 -22.53 6.18
CA GLU A 109 29.99 -23.43 5.03
C GLU A 109 30.21 -22.59 3.77
N TYR A 110 31.30 -21.83 3.73
CA TYR A 110 31.73 -21.24 2.46
C TYR A 110 32.45 -22.33 1.68
N VAL A 111 31.85 -22.77 0.58
CA VAL A 111 32.59 -23.47 -0.47
C VAL A 111 33.45 -22.41 -1.18
N THR A 112 34.63 -22.17 -0.63
CA THR A 112 35.63 -21.30 -1.25
C THR A 112 36.17 -22.07 -2.47
N GLN A 113 35.98 -21.55 -3.69
CA GLN A 113 36.45 -22.19 -4.94
C GLN A 113 37.97 -22.09 -5.13
N GLU A 114 38.73 -22.03 -4.04
CA GLU A 114 40.20 -21.82 -4.06
C GLU A 114 40.93 -23.03 -4.66
N ASP A 115 40.32 -24.21 -4.61
CA ASP A 115 40.84 -25.49 -5.13
C ASP A 115 40.19 -25.92 -6.46
N ALA A 116 39.34 -25.08 -7.05
CA ALA A 116 38.65 -25.41 -8.29
C ALA A 116 39.66 -25.64 -9.43
N GLY A 117 39.68 -26.86 -9.98
CA GLY A 117 40.62 -27.30 -11.02
C GLY A 117 41.87 -28.02 -10.51
N ALA A 118 42.01 -28.20 -9.20
CA ALA A 118 43.11 -28.95 -8.56
C ALA A 118 42.63 -30.26 -7.90
N GLU A 119 41.66 -30.94 -8.52
CA GLU A 119 41.05 -32.18 -8.00
C GLU A 119 42.03 -33.37 -7.88
N MET A 120 43.19 -33.28 -8.54
CA MET A 120 44.25 -34.29 -8.50
C MET A 120 45.39 -33.95 -7.52
N ALA A 121 45.28 -32.85 -6.77
CA ALA A 121 46.29 -32.49 -5.78
C ALA A 121 46.22 -33.45 -4.56
N PRO A 122 47.38 -33.90 -4.04
CA PRO A 122 47.43 -34.88 -2.95
C PRO A 122 47.08 -34.28 -1.57
N ASP A 123 47.11 -32.95 -1.44
CA ASP A 123 46.90 -32.21 -0.20
C ASP A 123 46.23 -30.85 -0.49
N PRO A 124 45.49 -30.29 0.48
CA PRO A 124 44.74 -29.04 0.29
C PRO A 124 45.65 -27.83 0.08
N ASP A 125 46.85 -27.81 0.66
CA ASP A 125 47.80 -26.71 0.48
C ASP A 125 48.30 -26.66 -0.97
N THR A 126 48.61 -27.82 -1.57
CA THR A 126 48.93 -27.94 -2.99
C THR A 126 47.73 -27.64 -3.89
N ALA A 127 46.52 -28.02 -3.48
CA ALA A 127 45.30 -27.77 -4.25
C ALA A 127 45.03 -26.27 -4.42
N VAL A 128 45.26 -25.46 -3.38
CA VAL A 128 45.09 -24.00 -3.44
C VAL A 128 46.12 -23.34 -4.37
N VAL A 129 47.35 -23.83 -4.41
CA VAL A 129 48.40 -23.29 -5.29
C VAL A 129 48.14 -23.65 -6.77
N GLN A 130 47.58 -24.85 -7.00
CA GLN A 130 47.27 -25.36 -8.34
C GLN A 130 45.87 -24.98 -8.84
N GLY A 131 45.05 -24.35 -7.99
CA GLY A 131 43.69 -23.92 -8.33
C GLY A 131 43.67 -22.91 -9.49
N THR A 132 42.64 -23.01 -10.32
CA THR A 132 42.40 -22.09 -11.44
C THR A 132 41.86 -20.73 -10.98
N THR A 133 41.24 -20.70 -9.80
CA THR A 133 40.65 -19.51 -9.18
C THR A 133 41.18 -19.37 -7.76
N GLY A 134 42.02 -18.36 -7.50
CA GLY A 134 42.65 -18.15 -6.19
C GLY A 134 43.83 -17.18 -6.27
N HIS A 135 44.46 -16.88 -5.12
CA HIS A 135 45.67 -16.06 -5.11
C HIS A 135 46.89 -16.93 -5.46
N HIS A 136 47.53 -16.69 -6.61
CA HIS A 136 48.72 -17.43 -7.02
C HIS A 136 49.93 -17.01 -6.16
N VAL A 137 50.23 -17.81 -5.13
CA VAL A 137 51.40 -17.63 -4.26
C VAL A 137 52.50 -18.59 -4.69
N GLU A 138 53.72 -18.08 -4.88
CA GLU A 138 54.88 -18.93 -5.20
C GLU A 138 55.27 -19.83 -4.01
N PRO A 139 55.56 -21.13 -4.24
CA PRO A 139 55.95 -22.04 -3.17
C PRO A 139 57.32 -21.65 -2.62
N LYS A 140 57.43 -21.62 -1.28
CA LYS A 140 58.70 -21.33 -0.59
C LYS A 140 59.67 -22.48 -0.82
N LYS A 141 60.79 -22.19 -1.50
CA LYS A 141 61.87 -23.17 -1.74
C LYS A 141 62.85 -23.13 -0.57
N GLU A 142 63.05 -24.27 0.06
CA GLU A 142 64.13 -24.48 1.02
C GLU A 142 65.36 -25.04 0.31
N TRP A 143 66.52 -24.45 0.60
CA TRP A 143 67.81 -24.84 0.05
C TRP A 143 68.58 -25.57 1.15
N PHE A 144 68.87 -26.85 0.93
CA PHE A 144 69.76 -27.60 1.80
C PHE A 144 71.20 -27.35 1.32
N ILE A 145 72.05 -26.86 2.22
CA ILE A 145 73.49 -26.69 2.02
C ILE A 145 74.19 -27.95 2.52
#